data_AF-A0A7S0TFL4-F1
#
_entry.id   AF-A0A7S0TFL4-F1
#
_cell.length_a   1.000
_cell.length_b   1.000
_cell.length_c   1.000
_cell.angle_alpha   90.00
_cell.angle_beta   90.00
_cell.angle_gamma   90.00
#
_symmetry.space_group_name_H-M   'P 1'
#
loop_
_entity.id
_entity.type
_entity.pdbx_description
1 polymer ?
#
loop_
_entity_poly.entity_id
_entity_poly.type
_entity_poly.pdbx_seq_one_letter_code
_entity_poly.pdbx_strand_id
1 'polypeptide(L)'
;KAALPNVRVVVANPRSFTYLDARRYFVVSDQIVGVKEDERSLSEDKGTLTPFNNFELRSPSAAEENECNSFNKYEWGLDPDERVPAPYVINNVQKLIDHGDNTELFCRYASRDVVYLTGQRDIETLSAENRYQGLHGDRFQGPSRRERSERFFASLQVRGRELEFCGRISGEATQVHERHIVKQVAHDHALMFSSPEGIQAMFG
;
A
#
# COMPACT_ATOMS: atom_id res chain seq x y z
N LYS A 1 -1.74 -35.41 -1.64
CA LYS A 1 -1.29 -34.27 -2.48
C LYS A 1 0.03 -33.80 -1.91
N ALA A 2 1.09 -33.69 -2.72
CA ALA A 2 2.34 -33.09 -2.26
C ALA A 2 2.04 -31.65 -1.81
N ALA A 3 2.61 -31.23 -0.67
CA ALA A 3 2.52 -29.84 -0.25
C ALA A 3 3.21 -28.99 -1.32
N LEU A 4 2.47 -28.03 -1.89
CA LEU A 4 3.10 -27.03 -2.78
C LEU A 4 4.17 -26.29 -1.97
N PRO A 5 5.31 -25.94 -2.58
CA PRO A 5 6.33 -25.16 -1.90
C PRO A 5 5.72 -23.85 -1.41
N ASN A 6 5.96 -23.50 -0.14
CA ASN A 6 5.61 -22.17 0.36
C ASN A 6 6.55 -21.16 -0.29
N VAL A 7 5.99 -20.27 -1.11
CA VAL A 7 6.75 -19.21 -1.79
C VAL A 7 6.53 -17.92 -1.03
N ARG A 8 7.59 -17.41 -0.41
CA ARG A 8 7.62 -16.08 0.18
C ARG A 8 7.93 -15.03 -0.88
N VAL A 9 7.18 -13.92 -0.85
CA VAL A 9 7.36 -12.78 -1.74
C VAL A 9 7.87 -11.59 -0.94
N VAL A 10 9.05 -11.08 -1.30
CA VAL A 10 9.62 -9.86 -0.69
C VAL A 10 9.45 -8.69 -1.64
N VAL A 11 8.69 -7.68 -1.22
CA VAL A 11 8.42 -6.46 -1.99
C VAL A 11 9.30 -5.35 -1.43
N ALA A 12 10.40 -5.03 -2.12
CA ALA A 12 11.38 -4.03 -1.67
C ALA A 12 11.17 -2.66 -2.33
N ASN A 13 10.96 -1.62 -1.52
CA ASN A 13 10.85 -0.21 -1.93
C ASN A 13 10.08 0.03 -3.24
N PRO A 14 8.86 -0.51 -3.43
CA PRO A 14 8.13 -0.23 -4.66
C PRO A 14 7.82 1.27 -4.72
N ARG A 15 7.81 1.82 -5.93
CA ARG A 15 7.40 3.21 -6.15
C ARG A 15 5.95 3.43 -5.69
N SER A 16 5.11 2.41 -5.83
CA SER A 16 3.66 2.49 -5.76
C SER A 16 3.09 1.08 -5.53
N PHE A 17 1.86 1.04 -5.03
CA PHE A 17 1.14 -0.19 -4.72
C PHE A 17 -0.19 -0.23 -5.47
N THR A 18 -0.62 -1.43 -5.83
CA THR A 18 -1.97 -1.68 -6.33
C THR A 18 -2.86 -2.00 -5.16
N TYR A 19 -3.81 -1.11 -4.86
CA TYR A 19 -4.75 -1.32 -3.76
C TYR A 19 -5.84 -2.29 -4.17
N LEU A 20 -6.32 -3.07 -3.20
CA LEU A 20 -7.40 -4.02 -3.44
C LEU A 20 -8.78 -3.39 -3.36
N ASP A 21 -8.92 -2.17 -2.84
CA ASP A 21 -10.16 -1.40 -2.89
C ASP A 21 -9.88 0.08 -3.24
N ALA A 22 -10.95 0.85 -3.43
CA ALA A 22 -10.88 2.26 -3.80
C ALA A 22 -10.48 3.21 -2.65
N ARG A 23 -10.28 2.70 -1.42
CA ARG A 23 -10.02 3.56 -0.26
C ARG A 23 -8.56 3.96 -0.17
N ARG A 24 -8.30 5.20 0.22
CA ARG A 24 -6.97 5.73 0.51
C ARG A 24 -7.03 6.53 1.81
N TYR A 25 -5.87 6.82 2.38
CA TYR A 25 -5.78 7.70 3.54
C TYR A 25 -5.82 9.15 3.07
N PHE A 26 -6.90 9.85 3.41
CA PHE A 26 -7.12 11.28 3.14
C PHE A 26 -7.13 12.09 4.43
N VAL A 27 -6.78 13.37 4.36
CA VAL A 27 -6.82 14.26 5.53
C VAL A 27 -8.26 14.44 6.01
N VAL A 28 -8.48 14.42 7.32
CA VAL A 28 -9.79 14.68 7.93
C VAL A 28 -10.15 16.16 7.75
N SER A 29 -11.31 16.44 7.13
CA SER A 29 -11.69 17.79 6.65
C SER A 29 -11.72 18.88 7.72
N ASP A 30 -11.94 18.53 8.99
CA ASP A 30 -12.00 19.49 10.10
C ASP A 30 -10.62 20.02 10.55
N GLN A 31 -9.53 19.49 10.00
CA GLN A 31 -8.15 19.88 10.33
C GLN A 31 -7.44 20.68 9.23
N ILE A 32 -8.15 21.17 8.22
CA ILE A 32 -7.58 22.01 7.14
C ILE A 32 -7.06 23.37 7.68
N VAL A 33 -7.29 23.70 8.95
CA VAL A 33 -6.73 24.90 9.59
C VAL A 33 -5.28 24.66 10.00
N GLY A 34 -4.35 24.89 9.06
CA GLY A 34 -3.05 25.49 9.39
C GLY A 34 -1.90 24.55 9.76
N VAL A 35 -1.75 23.40 9.11
CA VAL A 35 -0.43 22.73 9.11
C VAL A 35 0.47 23.48 8.12
N LYS A 36 1.24 24.45 8.61
CA LYS A 36 2.38 24.99 7.87
C LYS A 36 3.33 23.83 7.56
N GLU A 37 3.72 23.69 6.30
CA GLU A 37 4.66 22.65 5.83
C GLU A 37 6.04 22.69 6.52
N ASP A 38 6.33 23.73 7.29
CA ASP A 38 7.64 23.98 7.95
C ASP A 38 7.80 23.37 9.36
N GLU A 39 6.78 22.74 9.94
CA GLU A 39 6.90 22.06 11.24
C GLU A 39 6.71 20.54 11.14
N ARG A 40 7.35 19.91 10.14
CA ARG A 40 7.84 18.53 10.34
C ARG A 40 8.96 18.58 11.37
N SER A 41 8.59 18.83 12.63
CA SER A 41 9.46 18.52 13.75
C SER A 41 9.90 17.07 13.55
N LEU A 42 11.21 16.88 13.49
CA LEU A 42 11.85 15.57 13.62
C LEU A 42 11.58 15.09 15.05
N SER A 43 10.31 14.95 15.44
CA SER A 43 9.98 14.21 16.64
C SER A 43 10.38 12.77 16.35
N GLU A 44 11.20 12.25 17.25
CA GLU A 44 11.67 10.88 17.28
C GLU A 44 10.53 9.88 17.56
N ASP A 45 9.36 10.08 16.94
CA ASP A 45 8.24 9.15 17.05
C ASP A 45 8.56 7.91 16.21
N LYS A 46 8.72 6.83 16.96
CA LYS A 46 9.35 5.58 16.55
C LYS A 46 8.45 4.79 15.58
N GLY A 47 8.57 5.06 14.28
CA GLY A 47 8.33 4.05 13.23
C GLY A 47 7.38 4.43 12.09
N THR A 48 6.55 5.45 12.25
CA THR A 48 5.52 5.88 11.28
C THR A 48 5.76 7.31 10.81
N LEU A 49 5.69 7.54 9.50
CA LEU A 49 5.74 8.88 8.88
C LEU A 49 4.35 9.44 8.59
N THR A 50 3.32 8.60 8.51
CA THR A 50 1.95 9.05 8.28
C THR A 50 1.30 9.37 9.63
N PRO A 51 0.84 10.61 9.87
CA PRO A 51 0.12 10.95 11.09
C PRO A 51 -1.32 10.43 10.99
N PHE A 52 -1.52 9.14 11.20
CA PHE A 52 -2.82 8.47 10.97
C PHE A 52 -3.98 9.04 11.78
N ASN A 53 -3.72 9.74 12.89
CA ASN A 53 -4.73 10.47 13.66
C ASN A 53 -5.37 11.64 12.88
N ASN A 54 -4.68 12.14 11.86
CA ASN A 54 -5.14 13.24 11.01
C ASN A 54 -5.66 12.75 9.65
N PHE A 55 -5.70 11.42 9.45
CA PHE A 55 -6.08 10.79 8.20
C PHE A 55 -7.19 9.77 8.41
N GLU A 56 -8.11 9.70 7.44
CA GLU A 56 -9.18 8.72 7.37
C GLU A 56 -9.00 7.83 6.15
N LEU A 57 -9.17 6.51 6.33
CA LEU A 57 -9.23 5.56 5.22
C LEU A 57 -10.64 5.58 4.63
N ARG A 58 -10.82 6.26 3.50
CA ARG A 58 -12.11 6.40 2.81
C ARG A 58 -11.95 6.38 1.30
N SER A 59 -13.05 6.23 0.58
CA SER A 59 -13.07 6.49 -0.86
C SER A 59 -12.84 7.98 -1.13
N PRO A 60 -12.26 8.35 -2.30
CA PRO A 60 -12.15 9.76 -2.68
C PRO A 60 -13.53 10.40 -2.81
N SER A 61 -13.60 11.69 -2.54
CA SER A 61 -14.71 12.55 -2.94
C SER A 61 -14.71 12.76 -4.46
N ALA A 62 -15.84 13.21 -5.03
CA ALA A 62 -15.93 13.53 -6.45
C ALA A 62 -14.88 14.56 -6.91
N ALA A 63 -14.54 15.54 -6.06
CA ALA A 63 -13.50 16.52 -6.36
C ALA A 63 -12.10 15.87 -6.44
N GLU A 64 -11.76 15.03 -5.46
CA GLU A 64 -10.49 14.30 -5.43
C GLU A 64 -10.37 13.31 -6.61
N GLU A 65 -11.46 12.63 -6.96
CA GLU A 65 -11.52 11.72 -8.09
C GLU A 65 -11.34 12.44 -9.43
N ASN A 66 -11.99 13.60 -9.63
CA ASN A 66 -11.84 14.42 -10.84
C ASN A 66 -10.41 14.95 -11.06
N GLU A 67 -9.69 15.21 -9.97
CA GLU A 67 -8.28 15.56 -10.04
C GLU A 67 -7.38 14.37 -10.44
N CYS A 68 -7.90 13.13 -10.41
CA CYS A 68 -7.14 11.92 -10.67
C CYS A 68 -7.98 10.80 -11.30
N ASN A 69 -8.28 10.96 -12.59
CA ASN A 69 -9.12 10.04 -13.38
C ASN A 69 -8.57 8.60 -13.52
N SER A 70 -7.37 8.32 -13.01
CA SER A 70 -6.73 7.00 -13.01
C SER A 70 -6.59 6.38 -11.62
N PHE A 71 -7.08 7.00 -10.54
CA PHE A 71 -6.71 6.66 -9.16
C PHE A 71 -6.86 5.19 -8.74
N ASN A 72 -7.86 4.50 -9.30
CA ASN A 72 -8.15 3.11 -8.99
C ASN A 72 -8.04 2.20 -10.23
N LYS A 73 -7.54 2.71 -11.34
CA LYS A 73 -7.30 1.94 -12.58
C LYS A 73 -6.04 1.10 -12.47
N TYR A 74 -5.75 0.35 -13.54
CA TYR A 74 -4.52 -0.41 -13.71
C TYR A 74 -3.26 0.33 -13.20
N GLU A 75 -2.35 -0.43 -12.59
CA GLU A 75 -1.21 -0.01 -11.76
C GLU A 75 -1.57 0.42 -10.32
N TRP A 76 -2.72 1.08 -10.10
CA TRP A 76 -3.05 1.72 -8.81
C TRP A 76 -4.20 1.05 -8.05
N GLY A 77 -5.10 0.37 -8.74
CA GLY A 77 -6.26 -0.31 -8.18
C GLY A 77 -6.78 -1.44 -9.07
N LEU A 78 -8.07 -1.75 -8.95
CA LEU A 78 -8.71 -2.89 -9.60
C LEU A 78 -9.62 -2.52 -10.78
N ASP A 79 -9.82 -1.22 -11.03
CA ASP A 79 -10.70 -0.77 -12.10
C ASP A 79 -10.06 -0.99 -13.47
N PRO A 80 -10.87 -1.31 -14.49
CA PRO A 80 -10.38 -1.41 -15.85
C PRO A 80 -9.82 -0.07 -16.35
N ASP A 81 -8.74 -0.14 -17.11
CA ASP A 81 -8.21 0.99 -17.88
C ASP A 81 -8.36 0.69 -19.38
N GLU A 82 -9.17 1.50 -20.07
CA GLU A 82 -9.36 1.39 -21.51
C GLU A 82 -8.09 1.77 -22.31
N ARG A 83 -7.24 2.64 -21.75
CA ARG A 83 -6.01 3.09 -22.39
C ARG A 83 -4.89 2.07 -22.25
N VAL A 84 -4.86 1.37 -21.13
CA VAL A 84 -3.87 0.33 -20.82
C VAL A 84 -4.62 -0.93 -20.37
N PRO A 85 -5.24 -1.66 -21.32
CA PRO A 85 -5.97 -2.88 -20.99
C PRO A 85 -4.99 -3.90 -20.40
N ALA A 86 -5.21 -4.27 -19.15
CA ALA A 86 -4.39 -5.22 -18.43
C ALA A 86 -5.05 -6.60 -18.44
N PRO A 87 -4.56 -7.55 -19.26
CA PRO A 87 -5.25 -8.82 -19.45
C PRO A 87 -5.41 -9.61 -18.16
N TYR A 88 -4.53 -9.45 -17.18
CA TYR A 88 -4.68 -10.14 -15.89
C TYR A 88 -5.79 -9.53 -15.02
N VAL A 89 -6.08 -8.22 -15.14
CA VAL A 89 -7.19 -7.60 -14.44
C VAL A 89 -8.50 -8.17 -14.98
N ILE A 90 -8.64 -8.19 -16.30
CA ILE A 90 -9.83 -8.70 -16.99
C ILE A 90 -10.00 -10.22 -16.78
N ASN A 91 -8.92 -10.99 -16.97
CA ASN A 91 -9.03 -12.45 -17.02
C ASN A 91 -8.90 -13.15 -15.66
N ASN A 92 -8.38 -12.49 -14.63
CA ASN A 92 -8.16 -13.10 -13.31
C ASN A 92 -8.80 -12.29 -12.18
N VAL A 93 -8.52 -10.98 -12.09
CA VAL A 93 -8.99 -10.15 -10.98
C VAL A 93 -10.51 -10.02 -11.02
N GLN A 94 -11.08 -9.60 -12.15
CA GLN A 94 -12.53 -9.40 -12.30
C GLN A 94 -13.32 -10.70 -12.12
N LYS A 95 -12.73 -11.87 -12.39
CA LYS A 95 -13.38 -13.16 -12.13
C LYS A 95 -13.50 -13.51 -10.65
N LEU A 96 -12.69 -12.89 -9.80
CA LEU A 96 -12.68 -13.06 -8.34
C LEU A 96 -13.41 -11.91 -7.63
N ILE A 97 -13.94 -10.94 -8.39
CA ILE A 97 -14.78 -9.87 -7.87
C ILE A 97 -16.21 -10.24 -8.21
N ASP A 98 -17.01 -10.56 -7.19
CA ASP A 98 -18.40 -10.95 -7.35
C ASP A 98 -19.31 -9.76 -7.03
N HIS A 99 -20.05 -9.25 -8.02
CA HIS A 99 -20.97 -8.11 -7.83
C HIS A 99 -20.36 -6.87 -7.13
N GLY A 100 -19.07 -6.63 -7.30
CA GLY A 100 -18.34 -5.52 -6.65
C GLY A 100 -17.76 -5.86 -5.28
N ASP A 101 -17.99 -7.08 -4.78
CA ASP A 101 -17.29 -7.62 -3.62
C ASP A 101 -15.96 -8.25 -4.03
N ASN A 102 -14.87 -7.69 -3.51
CA ASN A 102 -13.50 -8.16 -3.72
C ASN A 102 -13.01 -9.09 -2.60
N THR A 103 -13.90 -9.58 -1.73
CA THR A 103 -13.53 -10.37 -0.55
C THR A 103 -12.74 -11.63 -0.92
N GLU A 104 -13.16 -12.40 -1.92
CA GLU A 104 -12.41 -13.59 -2.36
C GLU A 104 -11.00 -13.24 -2.83
N LEU A 105 -10.88 -12.19 -3.66
CA LEU A 105 -9.59 -11.68 -4.12
C LEU A 105 -8.69 -11.26 -2.95
N PHE A 106 -9.24 -10.47 -2.02
CA PHE A 106 -8.51 -10.05 -0.82
C PHE A 106 -8.03 -11.25 -0.02
N CYS A 107 -8.92 -12.19 0.30
CA CYS A 107 -8.59 -13.38 1.08
C CYS A 107 -7.50 -14.23 0.43
N ARG A 108 -7.57 -14.36 -0.89
CA ARG A 108 -6.54 -15.06 -1.66
C ARG A 108 -5.19 -14.35 -1.62
N TYR A 109 -5.17 -13.01 -1.72
CA TYR A 109 -3.95 -12.22 -1.62
C TYR A 109 -3.38 -12.26 -0.20
N ALA A 110 -4.21 -11.98 0.79
CA ALA A 110 -3.91 -11.95 2.20
C ALA A 110 -3.36 -13.29 2.73
N SER A 111 -3.80 -14.43 2.16
CA SER A 111 -3.29 -15.75 2.53
C SER A 111 -1.84 -16.02 2.12
N ARG A 112 -1.20 -15.14 1.33
CA ARG A 112 0.16 -15.32 0.83
C ARG A 112 1.20 -14.92 1.89
N ASP A 113 2.38 -15.53 1.81
CA ASP A 113 3.53 -15.10 2.59
C ASP A 113 4.20 -13.91 1.89
N VAL A 114 3.83 -12.69 2.29
CA VAL A 114 4.34 -11.43 1.72
C VAL A 114 5.01 -10.60 2.80
N VAL A 115 6.21 -10.11 2.50
CA VAL A 115 6.95 -9.17 3.34
C VAL A 115 7.20 -7.89 2.56
N TYR A 116 6.75 -6.76 3.09
CA TYR A 116 7.08 -5.44 2.56
C TYR A 116 8.35 -4.93 3.23
N LEU A 117 9.42 -4.77 2.45
CA LEU A 117 10.69 -4.27 2.93
C LEU A 117 10.84 -2.81 2.50
N THR A 118 11.05 -1.90 3.44
CA THR A 118 11.17 -0.47 3.12
C THR A 118 12.33 0.22 3.84
N GLY A 119 13.14 0.97 3.09
CA GLY A 119 14.25 1.75 3.63
C GLY A 119 13.77 2.88 4.52
N GLN A 120 14.37 3.03 5.70
CA GLN A 120 14.03 4.09 6.66
C GLN A 120 14.22 5.50 6.07
N ARG A 121 15.22 5.66 5.19
CA ARG A 121 15.59 6.95 4.56
C ARG A 121 15.00 7.11 3.15
N ASP A 122 14.14 6.20 2.68
CA ASP A 122 13.46 6.33 1.37
C ASP A 122 12.28 7.33 1.45
N ILE A 123 12.61 8.53 1.93
CA ILE A 123 11.70 9.63 2.26
C ILE A 123 11.72 10.73 1.20
N GLU A 124 12.46 10.52 0.10
CA GLU A 124 12.47 11.43 -1.03
C GLU A 124 11.04 11.62 -1.52
N THR A 125 10.61 12.89 -1.58
CA THR A 125 9.31 13.23 -2.15
C THR A 125 9.33 12.84 -3.61
N LEU A 126 8.56 11.81 -3.93
CA LEU A 126 8.21 11.48 -5.30
C LEU A 126 7.35 12.63 -5.79
N SER A 127 7.99 13.58 -6.48
CA SER A 127 7.25 14.55 -7.26
C SER A 127 6.23 13.77 -8.10
N ALA A 128 5.04 14.33 -8.30
CA ALA A 128 4.18 13.94 -9.40
C ALA A 128 4.94 14.32 -10.68
N GLU A 129 5.99 13.55 -10.97
CA GLU A 129 7.07 13.92 -11.84
C GLU A 129 6.46 14.06 -13.22
N ASN A 130 6.48 15.29 -13.73
CA ASN A 130 5.90 15.86 -14.95
C ASN A 130 6.11 15.10 -16.28
N ARG A 131 6.47 13.81 -16.26
CA ARG A 131 6.60 12.99 -17.46
C ARG A 131 5.26 12.54 -18.03
N TYR A 132 4.17 12.63 -17.28
CA TYR A 132 2.81 12.43 -17.78
C TYR A 132 1.84 13.45 -17.15
N GLN A 133 1.64 14.58 -17.82
CA GLN A 133 0.65 15.60 -17.45
C GLN A 133 -0.71 14.94 -17.09
N GLY A 134 -1.12 14.99 -15.81
CA GLY A 134 -2.49 14.77 -15.37
C GLY A 134 -2.98 13.34 -15.07
N LEU A 135 -2.10 12.36 -14.77
CA LEU A 135 -2.47 10.92 -14.76
C LEU A 135 -2.04 10.08 -13.53
N HIS A 136 -1.70 10.70 -12.40
CA HIS A 136 -0.99 9.98 -11.34
C HIS A 136 -1.92 9.47 -10.22
N GLY A 137 -2.45 8.25 -10.40
CA GLY A 137 -3.25 7.54 -9.40
C GLY A 137 -2.51 7.13 -8.13
N ASP A 138 -1.18 7.20 -8.16
CA ASP A 138 -0.31 6.95 -7.02
C ASP A 138 -0.21 8.14 -6.04
N ARG A 139 -0.71 9.34 -6.39
CA ARG A 139 -0.64 10.54 -5.54
C ARG A 139 -1.29 10.37 -4.17
N PHE A 140 -2.38 9.59 -4.12
CA PHE A 140 -3.11 9.32 -2.88
C PHE A 140 -2.45 8.27 -2.00
N GLN A 141 -1.37 7.66 -2.47
CA GLN A 141 -0.65 6.66 -1.70
C GLN A 141 0.33 7.29 -0.73
N GLY A 142 0.67 8.57 -0.87
CA GLY A 142 1.63 9.29 -0.03
C GLY A 142 2.80 9.89 -0.82
N PRO A 143 3.54 10.83 -0.22
CA PRO A 143 4.56 11.63 -0.92
C PRO A 143 5.87 10.88 -1.15
N SER A 144 6.22 9.86 -0.37
CA SER A 144 7.47 9.10 -0.51
C SER A 144 7.20 7.60 -0.59
N ARG A 145 8.14 6.79 -1.11
CA ARG A 145 8.00 5.32 -1.10
C ARG A 145 7.80 4.79 0.32
N ARG A 146 8.47 5.43 1.28
CA ARG A 146 8.34 5.12 2.70
C ARG A 146 6.93 5.28 3.23
N GLU A 147 6.31 6.44 2.99
CA GLU A 147 4.92 6.71 3.37
C GLU A 147 3.94 5.84 2.59
N ARG A 148 4.19 5.60 1.30
CA ARG A 148 3.35 4.73 0.45
C ARG A 148 3.27 3.30 0.98
N SER A 149 4.41 2.74 1.37
CA SER A 149 4.50 1.42 2.01
C SER A 149 3.71 1.37 3.31
N GLU A 150 3.78 2.43 4.11
CA GLU A 150 3.09 2.53 5.39
C GLU A 150 1.56 2.59 5.22
N ARG A 151 1.09 3.48 4.35
CA ARG A 151 -0.35 3.66 4.09
C ARG A 151 -0.97 2.43 3.43
N PHE A 152 -0.27 1.80 2.49
CA PHE A 152 -0.74 0.56 1.88
C PHE A 152 -0.79 -0.60 2.87
N PHE A 153 0.26 -0.77 3.68
CA PHE A 153 0.26 -1.80 4.70
C PHE A 153 -0.87 -1.58 5.71
N ALA A 154 -1.07 -0.35 6.18
CA ALA A 154 -2.14 -0.01 7.11
C ALA A 154 -3.53 -0.29 6.51
N SER A 155 -3.76 0.03 5.23
CA SER A 155 -5.06 -0.25 4.58
C SER A 155 -5.33 -1.76 4.47
N LEU A 156 -4.30 -2.57 4.19
CA LEU A 156 -4.43 -4.03 4.22
C LEU A 156 -4.83 -4.52 5.61
N GLN A 157 -4.20 -4.03 6.68
CA GLN A 157 -4.55 -4.43 8.04
C GLN A 157 -5.99 -4.04 8.40
N VAL A 158 -6.47 -2.87 7.96
CA VAL A 158 -7.87 -2.47 8.15
C VAL A 158 -8.80 -3.46 7.45
N ARG A 159 -8.58 -3.73 6.15
CA ARG A 159 -9.40 -4.67 5.39
C ARG A 159 -9.35 -6.10 5.96
N GLY A 160 -8.19 -6.51 6.44
CA GLY A 160 -7.99 -7.76 7.15
C GLY A 160 -8.88 -7.86 8.39
N ARG A 161 -8.90 -6.82 9.23
CA ARG A 161 -9.78 -6.78 10.41
C ARG A 161 -11.27 -6.79 10.04
N GLU A 162 -11.67 -6.01 9.04
CA GLU A 162 -13.07 -5.94 8.58
C GLU A 162 -13.62 -7.29 8.13
N LEU A 163 -12.76 -8.10 7.50
CA LEU A 163 -13.13 -9.42 7.02
C LEU A 163 -12.85 -10.53 8.06
N GLU A 164 -12.53 -10.15 9.31
CA GLU A 164 -12.05 -11.07 10.35
C GLU A 164 -11.00 -12.04 9.81
N PHE A 165 -10.15 -11.47 8.96
CA PHE A 165 -9.20 -12.11 8.07
C PHE A 165 -9.72 -13.44 7.52
N CYS A 166 -10.84 -13.36 6.81
CA CYS A 166 -11.35 -14.45 5.99
C CYS A 166 -11.69 -15.72 6.78
N GLY A 167 -12.20 -15.55 8.01
CA GLY A 167 -12.66 -16.66 8.84
C GLY A 167 -11.55 -17.47 9.50
N ARG A 168 -10.32 -16.93 9.59
CA ARG A 168 -9.26 -17.54 10.40
C ARG A 168 -9.59 -17.35 11.87
N ILE A 169 -10.12 -18.39 12.50
CA ILE A 169 -10.38 -18.46 13.95
C ILE A 169 -9.02 -18.62 14.66
N SER A 170 -8.24 -17.54 14.76
CA SER A 170 -7.08 -17.49 15.65
C SER A 170 -7.21 -16.22 16.47
N GLY A 171 -7.35 -16.36 17.79
CA GLY A 171 -7.51 -15.26 18.74
C GLY A 171 -6.30 -14.34 18.90
N GLU A 172 -5.41 -14.30 17.90
CA GLU A 172 -4.30 -13.35 17.81
C GLU A 172 -4.66 -12.27 16.79
N ALA A 173 -4.08 -11.08 16.96
CA ALA A 173 -4.23 -9.99 16.01
C ALA A 173 -3.84 -10.49 14.60
N THR A 174 -4.82 -10.62 13.70
CA THR A 174 -4.63 -11.21 12.39
C THR A 174 -3.88 -10.24 11.48
N GLN A 175 -2.56 -10.25 11.60
CA GLN A 175 -1.67 -9.48 10.78
C GLN A 175 -1.69 -10.07 9.36
N VAL A 176 -2.08 -9.26 8.37
CA VAL A 176 -2.30 -9.76 7.00
C VAL A 176 -1.02 -10.26 6.34
N HIS A 177 0.06 -9.52 6.50
CA HIS A 177 1.38 -9.70 5.90
C HIS A 177 2.41 -9.09 6.85
N GLU A 178 3.71 -9.20 6.57
CA GLU A 178 4.75 -8.55 7.36
C GLU A 178 5.24 -7.25 6.71
N ARG A 179 5.69 -6.29 7.53
CA ARG A 179 6.37 -5.08 7.05
C ARG A 179 7.61 -4.81 7.88
N HIS A 180 8.75 -4.68 7.21
CA HIS A 180 10.06 -4.51 7.80
C HIS A 180 10.67 -3.18 7.36
N ILE A 181 11.41 -2.55 8.27
CA ILE A 181 12.01 -1.23 8.08
C ILE A 181 13.52 -1.38 8.12
N VAL A 182 14.19 -1.19 6.98
CA VAL A 182 15.65 -1.29 6.93
C VAL A 182 16.27 0.01 7.41
N LYS A 183 16.98 -0.05 8.54
CA LYS A 183 17.54 1.14 9.20
C LYS A 183 18.61 1.80 8.33
N GLN A 184 18.62 3.13 8.31
CA GLN A 184 19.62 3.97 7.63
C GLN A 184 19.78 3.74 6.10
N VAL A 185 18.89 2.98 5.47
CA VAL A 185 18.91 2.72 4.02
C VAL A 185 17.84 3.53 3.31
N ALA A 186 18.20 4.10 2.16
CA ALA A 186 17.29 4.82 1.26
C ALA A 186 16.76 3.89 0.15
N HIS A 187 16.73 4.35 -1.10
CA HIS A 187 16.31 3.55 -2.25
C HIS A 187 17.44 2.68 -2.84
N ASP A 188 18.05 1.82 -2.02
CA ASP A 188 19.18 0.96 -2.43
C ASP A 188 18.88 -0.52 -2.18
N HIS A 189 18.61 -1.28 -3.23
CA HIS A 189 18.25 -2.69 -3.10
C HIS A 189 19.39 -3.57 -2.56
N ALA A 190 20.66 -3.26 -2.86
CA ALA A 190 21.78 -4.06 -2.38
C ALA A 190 21.84 -3.98 -0.85
N LEU A 191 21.79 -2.76 -0.30
CA LEU A 191 21.78 -2.55 1.15
C LEU A 191 20.51 -3.09 1.81
N MET A 192 19.36 -2.99 1.14
CA MET A 192 18.10 -3.54 1.63
C MET A 192 18.19 -5.06 1.83
N PHE A 193 18.61 -5.80 0.81
CA PHE A 193 18.65 -7.27 0.87
C PHE A 193 19.84 -7.83 1.65
N SER A 194 20.94 -7.08 1.79
CA SER A 194 22.06 -7.48 2.64
C SER A 194 21.88 -7.10 4.13
N SER A 195 20.85 -6.33 4.47
CA SER A 195 20.57 -5.92 5.86
C SER A 195 20.02 -7.08 6.70
N PRO A 196 20.13 -7.03 8.04
CA PRO A 196 19.48 -8.01 8.91
C PRO A 196 17.97 -8.16 8.63
N GLU A 197 17.27 -7.04 8.43
CA GLU A 197 15.84 -7.03 8.11
C GLU A 197 15.55 -7.65 6.73
N GLY A 198 16.42 -7.44 5.74
CA GLY A 198 16.30 -8.06 4.42
C GLY A 198 16.55 -9.56 4.41
N ILE A 199 17.56 -10.03 5.15
CA ILE A 199 17.85 -11.46 5.34
C ILE A 199 16.68 -12.12 6.07
N GLN A 200 16.19 -11.52 7.16
CA GLN A 200 15.00 -11.98 7.88
C GLN A 200 13.78 -12.06 6.96
N ALA A 201 13.54 -11.02 6.15
CA ALA A 201 12.44 -11.00 5.19
C ALA A 201 12.55 -12.12 4.16
N MET A 202 13.74 -12.46 3.66
CA MET A 202 13.91 -13.53 2.67
C MET A 202 13.81 -14.94 3.26
N PHE A 203 14.36 -15.16 4.45
CA PHE A 203 14.63 -16.52 4.95
C PHE A 203 13.81 -16.94 6.19
N GLY A 204 13.21 -15.99 6.91
CA GLY A 204 12.41 -16.29 8.11
C GLY A 204 13.22 -16.40 9.38
#